data_AF-M9PQN4-F1
#
_entry.id   AF-M9PQN4-F1
#
_cell.length_a   1.000
_cell.length_b   1.000
_cell.length_c   1.000
_cell.angle_alpha   90.00
_cell.angle_beta   90.00
_cell.angle_gamma   90.00
#
_symmetry.space_group_name_H-M   'P 1'
#
loop_
_entity.id
_entity.type
_entity.pdbx_description
1 polymer ?
#
loop_
_entity_poly.entity_id
_entity_poly.type
_entity_poly.pdbx_seq_one_letter_code
_entity_poly.pdbx_strand_id
1 'polypeptide(L)'
;MKYWNLKRNNQFAFEKVGPIPRSITNTFEKFRKELDPNGESEAIEEFRISRHQTITSVKYILLLFISPVLVNQASKFFVFGPCIDYLWNQEQPKIFLNSSQEERAFAELQRFEEKIHFEVLLNPSEDISYEIIEKRVQLKARELGEYYANESANAVKNILSDIVSIFVFILLMITGQRQIAIVKSFLNEIIYGLSDTAKAFLIILFTDMFVGFHSPHGWEVIIEVILRHLGLPESRDFIFLFISTFPVILDTVFKYWIFRYLNQVSPSAVATYHNMNE
;
A
#
# COMPACT_ATOMS: atom_id res chain seq x y z
N MET A 1 -30.59 20.11 -15.85
CA MET A 1 -29.52 19.11 -16.08
C MET A 1 -29.43 18.85 -17.57
N LYS A 2 -28.38 19.34 -18.23
CA LYS A 2 -28.18 19.19 -19.68
C LYS A 2 -27.15 18.07 -19.88
N TYR A 3 -27.58 16.96 -20.49
CA TYR A 3 -26.71 15.84 -20.85
C TYR A 3 -25.68 16.34 -21.87
N TRP A 4 -24.41 16.45 -21.47
CA TRP A 4 -23.32 16.68 -22.42
C TRP A 4 -22.69 15.36 -22.84
N ASN A 5 -22.72 15.14 -24.15
CA ASN A 5 -22.25 13.96 -24.86
C ASN A 5 -20.78 13.64 -24.55
N LEU A 6 -20.54 12.50 -23.89
CA LEU A 6 -19.25 11.83 -23.71
C LEU A 6 -18.58 11.37 -25.03
N LYS A 7 -19.13 11.73 -26.20
CA LYS A 7 -18.67 11.25 -27.51
C LYS A 7 -17.55 12.09 -28.14
N ARG A 8 -17.18 13.23 -27.54
CA ARG A 8 -16.22 14.17 -28.13
C ARG A 8 -14.74 13.77 -27.95
N ASN A 9 -14.42 12.83 -27.06
CA ASN A 9 -13.01 12.47 -26.80
C ASN A 9 -12.37 11.53 -27.85
N ASN A 10 -13.14 10.90 -28.74
CA ASN A 10 -12.60 9.96 -29.74
C ASN A 10 -12.51 10.52 -31.17
N GLN A 11 -12.81 11.81 -31.41
CA GLN A 11 -12.72 12.42 -32.74
C GLN A 11 -11.37 13.10 -33.05
N PHE A 12 -10.48 13.26 -32.05
CA PHE A 12 -9.20 13.96 -32.25
C PHE A 12 -8.12 13.14 -32.99
N ALA A 13 -8.38 11.89 -33.36
CA ALA A 13 -7.38 11.03 -34.01
C ALA A 13 -7.34 11.13 -35.55
N PHE A 14 -8.30 11.81 -36.20
CA PHE A 14 -8.35 11.91 -37.66
C PHE A 14 -8.92 13.25 -38.14
N GLU A 15 -8.17 14.34 -37.96
CA GLU A 15 -8.42 15.57 -38.72
C GLU A 15 -7.32 15.80 -39.75
N LYS A 16 -7.73 15.75 -41.02
CA LYS A 16 -6.92 16.00 -42.21
C LYS A 16 -6.19 17.34 -42.05
N VAL A 17 -4.91 17.34 -42.38
CA VAL A 17 -4.07 18.54 -42.46
C VAL A 17 -4.67 19.48 -43.52
N GLY A 18 -5.48 20.43 -43.07
CA GLY A 18 -5.96 21.52 -43.91
C GLY A 18 -4.82 22.48 -44.26
N PRO A 19 -4.98 23.33 -45.28
CA PRO A 19 -3.95 24.26 -45.78
C PRO A 19 -3.60 25.39 -44.80
N ILE A 20 -4.20 25.43 -43.61
CA ILE A 20 -4.01 26.48 -42.62
C ILE A 20 -3.19 25.90 -41.46
N PRO A 21 -2.04 26.51 -41.11
CA PRO A 21 -1.24 26.12 -39.95
C PRO A 21 -2.07 26.13 -38.66
N ARG A 22 -1.94 25.07 -37.84
CA ARG A 22 -2.60 24.97 -36.52
C ARG A 22 -2.32 26.17 -35.60
N SER A 23 -1.20 26.86 -35.80
CA SER A 23 -0.86 28.07 -35.05
C SER A 23 -1.81 29.24 -35.33
N ILE A 24 -2.27 29.40 -36.58
CA ILE A 24 -3.16 30.50 -36.97
C ILE A 24 -4.58 30.22 -36.46
N THR A 25 -5.06 28.98 -36.57
CA THR A 25 -6.37 28.59 -36.03
C THR A 25 -6.41 28.72 -34.51
N ASN A 26 -5.37 28.29 -33.79
CA ASN A 26 -5.28 28.44 -32.33
C ASN A 26 -5.23 29.91 -31.90
N THR A 27 -4.55 30.77 -32.66
CA THR A 27 -4.49 32.20 -32.36
C THR A 27 -5.84 32.88 -32.62
N PHE A 28 -6.54 32.49 -33.68
CA PHE A 28 -7.86 33.01 -34.00
C PHE A 28 -8.94 32.54 -33.00
N GLU A 29 -8.87 31.30 -32.53
CA GLU A 29 -9.74 30.81 -31.46
C GLU A 29 -9.51 31.55 -30.14
N LYS A 30 -8.25 31.82 -29.77
CA LYS A 30 -7.92 32.64 -28.59
C LYS A 30 -8.48 34.06 -28.72
N PHE A 31 -8.30 34.70 -29.87
CA PHE A 31 -8.80 36.04 -30.14
C PHE A 31 -10.34 36.09 -30.11
N ARG A 32 -11.02 35.07 -30.64
CA ARG A 32 -12.48 34.94 -30.58
C ARG A 32 -12.99 34.73 -29.16
N LYS A 33 -12.24 33.98 -28.33
CA LYS A 33 -12.57 33.74 -26.91
C LYS A 33 -12.35 35.00 -26.06
N GLU A 34 -11.33 35.80 -26.36
CA GLU A 34 -11.09 37.10 -25.71
C GLU A 34 -12.11 38.18 -26.10
N LEU A 35 -12.71 38.07 -27.29
CA LEU A 35 -13.78 38.97 -27.77
C LEU A 35 -15.19 38.54 -27.37
N ASP A 36 -15.36 37.42 -26.66
CA ASP A 36 -16.67 36.96 -26.22
C ASP A 36 -17.13 37.78 -24.99
N PRO A 37 -18.24 38.53 -25.07
CA PRO A 37 -18.74 39.32 -23.94
C PRO A 37 -19.15 38.46 -22.72
N ASN A 38 -19.29 37.13 -22.88
CA ASN A 38 -19.54 36.21 -21.77
C ASN A 38 -18.28 35.49 -21.25
N GLY A 39 -17.09 35.77 -21.79
CA GLY A 39 -15.86 35.04 -21.48
C GLY A 39 -15.46 35.10 -20.00
N GLU A 40 -15.70 36.22 -19.31
CA GLU A 40 -15.46 36.33 -17.86
C GLU A 40 -16.39 35.40 -17.06
N SER A 41 -17.66 35.32 -17.45
CA SER A 41 -18.64 34.45 -16.78
C SER A 41 -18.32 32.96 -17.00
N GLU A 42 -17.87 32.60 -18.20
CA GLU A 42 -17.44 31.24 -18.54
C GLU A 42 -16.17 30.85 -17.75
N ALA A 43 -15.20 31.75 -17.64
CA ALA A 43 -13.99 31.51 -16.83
C ALA A 43 -14.31 31.32 -15.34
N ILE A 44 -15.26 32.07 -14.79
CA ILE A 44 -15.71 31.90 -13.40
C ILE A 44 -16.40 30.55 -13.21
N GLU A 45 -17.19 30.08 -14.17
CA GLU A 45 -17.83 28.76 -14.13
C GLU A 45 -16.80 27.63 -14.23
N GLU A 46 -15.85 27.72 -15.15
CA GLU A 46 -14.76 26.76 -15.32
C GLU A 46 -13.94 26.63 -14.03
N PHE A 47 -13.60 27.75 -13.40
CA PHE A 47 -12.92 27.77 -12.09
C PHE A 47 -13.75 27.11 -10.99
N ARG A 48 -15.06 27.36 -10.93
CA ARG A 48 -15.96 26.73 -9.94
C ARG A 48 -16.02 25.22 -10.13
N ILE A 49 -16.06 24.74 -11.38
CA ILE A 49 -16.09 23.32 -11.71
C ILE A 49 -14.77 22.65 -11.30
N SER A 50 -13.62 23.21 -11.71
CA SER A 50 -12.29 22.68 -11.35
C SER A 50 -12.09 22.63 -9.83
N ARG A 51 -12.52 23.68 -9.11
CA ARG A 51 -12.48 23.70 -7.64
C ARG A 51 -13.36 22.60 -7.03
N HIS A 52 -14.58 22.42 -7.54
CA HIS A 52 -15.49 21.39 -7.02
C HIS A 52 -14.95 19.97 -7.29
N GLN A 53 -14.42 19.73 -8.50
CA GLN A 53 -13.74 18.49 -8.87
C GLN A 53 -12.58 18.21 -7.93
N THR A 54 -11.68 19.18 -7.73
CA THR A 54 -10.53 19.05 -6.82
C THR A 54 -10.96 18.70 -5.39
N ILE A 55 -11.90 19.45 -4.80
CA ILE A 55 -12.38 19.20 -3.44
C ILE A 55 -13.02 17.82 -3.33
N THR A 56 -13.84 17.43 -4.30
CA THR A 56 -14.52 16.13 -4.30
C THR A 56 -13.53 14.98 -4.45
N SER A 57 -12.55 15.12 -5.35
CA SER A 57 -11.50 14.14 -5.56
C SER A 57 -10.64 13.95 -4.32
N VAL A 58 -10.15 15.04 -3.72
CA VAL A 58 -9.33 14.98 -2.50
C VAL A 58 -10.11 14.36 -1.35
N LYS A 59 -11.36 14.79 -1.12
CA LYS A 59 -12.22 14.19 -0.07
C LYS A 59 -12.44 12.70 -0.29
N TYR A 60 -12.70 12.28 -1.52
CA TYR A 60 -12.97 10.88 -1.82
C TYR A 60 -11.70 10.02 -1.73
N ILE A 61 -10.54 10.53 -2.15
CA ILE A 61 -9.25 9.86 -1.95
C ILE A 61 -8.99 9.67 -0.44
N LEU A 62 -9.13 10.74 0.36
CA LEU A 62 -8.98 10.65 1.80
C LEU A 62 -9.95 9.63 2.41
N LEU A 63 -11.21 9.63 1.98
CA LEU A 63 -12.21 8.67 2.44
C LEU A 63 -11.83 7.23 2.08
N LEU A 64 -11.33 6.98 0.86
CA LEU A 64 -10.89 5.65 0.41
C LEU A 64 -9.71 5.11 1.21
N PHE A 65 -8.77 5.95 1.64
CA PHE A 65 -7.62 5.52 2.44
C PHE A 65 -7.94 5.42 3.94
N ILE A 66 -8.64 6.41 4.48
CA ILE A 66 -8.88 6.51 5.93
C ILE A 66 -9.97 5.55 6.38
N SER A 67 -11.05 5.40 5.59
CA SER A 67 -12.20 4.60 6.02
C SER A 67 -11.87 3.12 6.28
N PRO A 68 -11.14 2.41 5.40
CA PRO A 68 -10.78 1.01 5.67
C PRO A 68 -9.91 0.88 6.92
N VAL A 69 -8.94 1.77 7.12
CA VAL A 69 -8.05 1.76 8.29
C VAL A 69 -8.83 2.01 9.58
N LEU A 70 -9.74 2.98 9.60
CA LEU A 70 -10.59 3.24 10.76
C LEU A 70 -11.52 2.06 11.07
N VAL A 71 -12.12 1.47 10.04
CA VAL A 71 -12.98 0.28 10.21
C VAL A 71 -12.17 -0.92 10.70
N ASN A 72 -10.95 -1.12 10.20
CA ASN A 72 -10.05 -2.15 10.69
C ASN A 72 -9.82 -2.00 12.20
N GLN A 73 -9.37 -0.83 12.64
CA GLN A 73 -9.08 -0.57 14.05
C GLN A 73 -10.34 -0.68 14.92
N ALA A 74 -11.46 -0.09 14.47
CA ALA A 74 -12.72 -0.13 15.20
C ALA A 74 -13.27 -1.56 15.32
N SER A 75 -13.29 -2.33 14.23
CA SER A 75 -13.76 -3.73 14.25
C SER A 75 -12.86 -4.60 15.13
N LYS A 76 -11.54 -4.40 15.05
CA LYS A 76 -10.57 -5.09 15.90
C LYS A 76 -10.81 -4.80 17.37
N PHE A 77 -11.01 -3.54 17.75
CA PHE A 77 -11.14 -3.15 19.16
C PHE A 77 -12.52 -3.47 19.74
N PHE A 78 -13.60 -3.12 19.04
CA PHE A 78 -14.96 -3.19 19.59
C PHE A 78 -15.65 -4.55 19.38
N VAL A 79 -15.28 -5.29 18.33
CA VAL A 79 -15.98 -6.54 17.96
C VAL A 79 -15.08 -7.75 18.16
N PHE A 80 -13.96 -7.81 17.43
CA PHE A 80 -13.11 -9.00 17.42
C PHE A 80 -12.28 -9.13 18.69
N GLY A 81 -11.83 -8.03 19.28
CA GLY A 81 -11.13 -8.01 20.57
C GLY A 81 -11.87 -8.80 21.64
N PRO A 82 -13.04 -8.31 22.11
CA PRO A 82 -13.78 -9.00 23.17
C PRO A 82 -14.25 -10.40 22.78
N CYS A 83 -14.64 -10.62 21.51
CA CYS A 83 -15.11 -11.92 21.05
C CYS A 83 -14.00 -12.97 21.06
N ILE A 84 -12.85 -12.65 20.46
CA ILE A 84 -11.71 -13.57 20.40
C ILE A 84 -11.12 -13.76 21.79
N ASP A 85 -10.98 -12.72 22.61
CA ASP A 85 -10.45 -12.88 23.97
C ASP A 85 -11.34 -13.76 24.85
N TYR A 86 -12.66 -13.67 24.69
CA TYR A 86 -13.59 -14.55 25.38
C TYR A 86 -13.45 -16.02 24.94
N LEU A 87 -13.41 -16.27 23.62
CA LEU A 87 -13.25 -17.63 23.07
C LEU A 87 -11.89 -18.24 23.42
N TRP A 88 -10.83 -17.43 23.32
CA TRP A 88 -9.45 -17.85 23.60
C TRP A 88 -9.26 -18.23 25.07
N ASN A 89 -9.94 -17.55 26.00
CA ASN A 89 -9.90 -17.89 27.42
C ASN A 89 -10.69 -19.16 27.77
N GLN A 90 -11.70 -19.53 26.98
CA GLN A 90 -12.52 -20.72 27.25
C GLN A 90 -11.90 -22.01 26.73
N GLU A 91 -11.36 -21.98 25.52
CA GLU A 91 -10.94 -23.22 24.84
C GLU A 91 -9.51 -23.65 25.15
N GLN A 92 -8.74 -22.90 25.96
CA GLN A 92 -7.31 -23.15 26.22
C GLN A 92 -6.57 -23.52 24.92
N PRO A 93 -6.67 -22.67 23.87
CA PRO A 93 -6.15 -23.00 22.55
C PRO A 93 -4.64 -23.25 22.65
N LYS A 94 -4.14 -24.04 21.70
CA LYS A 94 -2.71 -24.26 21.52
C LYS A 94 -1.97 -22.92 21.62
N ILE A 95 -0.96 -22.88 22.48
CA ILE A 95 -0.14 -21.68 22.78
C ILE A 95 0.40 -21.06 21.49
N PHE A 96 0.72 -21.89 20.50
CA PHE A 96 1.28 -21.49 19.21
C PHE A 96 0.27 -21.73 18.09
N LEU A 97 0.05 -20.70 17.26
CA LEU A 97 -0.77 -20.80 16.05
C LEU A 97 0.00 -21.49 14.91
N ASN A 98 1.32 -21.29 14.83
CA ASN A 98 2.17 -21.84 13.79
C ASN A 98 3.54 -22.28 14.33
N SER A 99 4.26 -23.09 13.53
CA SER A 99 5.57 -23.66 13.90
C SER A 99 6.67 -22.63 14.07
N SER A 100 6.57 -21.47 13.40
CA SER A 100 7.57 -20.41 13.51
C SER A 100 7.49 -19.73 14.89
N GLN A 101 6.27 -19.53 15.43
CA GLN A 101 6.09 -19.04 16.80
C GLN A 101 6.64 -20.02 17.83
N GLU A 102 6.38 -21.31 17.64
CA GLU A 102 6.90 -22.38 18.51
C GLU A 102 8.43 -22.41 18.50
N GLU A 103 9.07 -22.34 17.33
CA GLU A 103 10.53 -22.29 17.19
C GLU A 103 11.12 -21.08 17.90
N ARG A 104 10.51 -19.89 17.76
CA ARG A 104 10.95 -18.68 18.47
C ARG A 104 10.82 -18.80 19.98
N ALA A 105 9.70 -19.36 20.46
CA ALA A 105 9.45 -19.54 21.87
C ALA A 105 10.48 -20.49 22.51
N PHE A 106 10.77 -21.61 21.86
CA PHE A 106 11.77 -22.55 22.34
C PHE A 106 13.18 -22.00 22.24
N ALA A 107 13.52 -21.29 21.18
CA ALA A 107 14.82 -20.63 21.07
C ALA A 107 15.03 -19.58 22.16
N GLU A 108 13.99 -18.82 22.51
CA GLU A 108 14.06 -17.83 23.60
C GLU A 108 14.18 -18.49 24.98
N LEU A 109 13.43 -19.57 25.23
CA LEU A 109 13.53 -20.33 26.47
C LEU A 109 14.91 -20.97 26.63
N GLN A 110 15.43 -21.60 25.56
CA GLN A 110 16.76 -22.21 25.56
C GLN A 110 17.85 -21.17 25.85
N ARG A 111 17.81 -19.99 25.20
CA ARG A 111 18.76 -18.90 25.47
C ARG A 111 18.70 -18.44 26.92
N PHE A 112 17.52 -18.43 27.52
CA PHE A 112 17.34 -18.07 28.92
C PHE A 112 17.94 -19.12 29.86
N GLU A 113 17.72 -20.40 29.59
CA GLU A 113 18.33 -21.51 30.34
C GLU A 113 19.86 -21.50 30.24
N GLU A 114 20.41 -21.34 29.03
CA GLU A 114 21.84 -21.22 28.77
C GLU A 114 22.45 -20.04 29.55
N LYS A 115 21.75 -18.91 29.59
CA LYS A 115 22.17 -17.72 30.35
C LYS A 115 22.22 -18.00 31.85
N ILE A 116 21.17 -18.60 32.43
CA ILE A 116 21.16 -18.93 33.87
C ILE A 116 22.28 -19.92 34.20
N HIS A 117 22.45 -20.96 33.38
CA HIS A 117 23.50 -21.95 33.59
C HIS A 117 24.89 -21.31 33.55
N PHE A 118 25.11 -20.38 32.62
CA PHE A 118 26.36 -19.62 32.55
C PHE A 118 26.60 -18.75 33.78
N GLU A 119 25.57 -18.06 34.30
CA GLU A 119 25.66 -17.25 35.52
C GLU A 119 26.03 -18.09 36.75
N VAL A 120 25.46 -19.29 36.87
CA VAL A 120 25.79 -20.24 37.95
C VAL A 120 27.26 -20.68 37.88
N LEU A 121 27.77 -20.96 36.68
CA LEU A 121 29.18 -21.35 36.49
C LEU A 121 30.17 -20.22 36.85
N LEU A 122 29.77 -18.96 36.69
CA LEU A 122 30.60 -17.81 37.04
C LEU A 122 30.66 -17.54 38.55
N ASN A 123 29.61 -17.86 39.30
CA ASN A 123 29.52 -17.60 40.74
C ASN A 123 29.27 -18.88 41.57
N PRO A 124 30.20 -19.85 41.59
CA PRO A 124 30.00 -21.13 42.26
C PRO A 124 29.87 -21.06 43.78
N SER A 125 30.11 -19.90 44.40
CA SER A 125 29.90 -19.66 45.84
C SER A 125 28.48 -19.23 46.20
N GLU A 126 27.66 -18.83 45.22
CA GLU A 126 26.22 -18.71 45.41
C GLU A 126 25.62 -20.11 45.26
N ASP A 127 25.21 -20.71 46.37
CA ASP A 127 24.51 -21.99 46.42
C ASP A 127 23.10 -21.81 45.84
N ILE A 128 23.01 -21.54 44.52
CA ILE A 128 21.75 -21.40 43.81
C ILE A 128 21.17 -22.81 43.72
N SER A 129 20.23 -23.12 44.62
CA SER A 129 19.50 -24.39 44.61
C SER A 129 18.90 -24.64 43.22
N TYR A 130 19.04 -25.88 42.74
CA TYR A 130 18.44 -26.35 41.48
C TYR A 130 16.93 -26.02 41.40
N GLU A 131 16.24 -26.05 42.54
CA GLU A 131 14.83 -25.68 42.66
C GLU A 131 14.54 -24.21 42.27
N ILE A 132 15.47 -23.29 42.58
CA ILE A 132 15.34 -21.87 42.21
C ILE A 132 15.52 -21.70 40.70
N ILE A 133 16.45 -22.43 40.10
CA ILE A 133 16.69 -22.43 38.64
C ILE A 133 15.45 -22.95 37.93
N GLU A 134 14.95 -24.11 38.35
CA GLU A 134 13.74 -24.72 37.77
C GLU A 134 12.55 -23.77 37.87
N LYS A 135 12.35 -23.13 39.02
CA LYS A 135 11.28 -22.15 39.20
C LYS A 135 11.41 -20.94 38.27
N ARG A 136 12.63 -20.43 38.05
CA ARG A 136 12.87 -19.32 37.11
C ARG A 136 12.56 -19.73 35.67
N VAL A 137 12.96 -20.93 35.26
CA VAL A 137 12.67 -21.48 33.93
C VAL A 137 11.18 -21.68 33.74
N GLN A 138 10.46 -22.26 34.72
CA GLN A 138 9.01 -22.41 34.68
C GLN A 138 8.28 -21.06 34.55
N LEU A 139 8.73 -20.04 35.29
CA LEU A 139 8.19 -18.69 35.19
C LEU A 139 8.40 -18.10 33.79
N LYS A 140 9.60 -18.25 33.22
CA LYS A 140 9.89 -17.77 31.86
C LYS A 140 9.09 -18.52 30.80
N ALA A 141 8.95 -19.83 30.93
CA ALA A 141 8.14 -20.65 30.03
C ALA A 141 6.66 -20.21 30.05
N ARG A 142 6.12 -19.89 31.24
CA ARG A 142 4.76 -19.34 31.38
C ARG A 142 4.63 -17.95 30.74
N GLU A 143 5.59 -17.06 30.99
CA GLU A 143 5.63 -15.73 30.36
C GLU A 143 5.63 -15.82 28.83
N LEU A 144 6.47 -16.69 28.27
CA LEU A 144 6.51 -16.94 26.83
C LEU A 144 5.19 -17.54 26.33
N GLY A 145 4.61 -18.49 27.07
CA GLY A 145 3.32 -19.07 26.73
C GLY A 145 2.21 -18.02 26.66
N GLU A 146 2.11 -17.14 27.65
CA GLU A 146 1.13 -16.05 27.65
C GLU A 146 1.41 -15.02 26.53
N TYR A 147 2.67 -14.72 26.25
CA TYR A 147 3.06 -13.83 25.15
C TYR A 147 2.64 -14.38 23.77
N TYR A 148 3.03 -15.61 23.43
CA TYR A 148 2.73 -16.21 22.12
C TYR A 148 1.25 -16.59 21.97
N ALA A 149 0.56 -16.91 23.06
CA ALA A 149 -0.90 -17.07 23.03
C ALA A 149 -1.60 -15.76 22.66
N ASN A 150 -1.15 -14.63 23.23
CA ASN A 150 -1.66 -13.31 22.88
C ASN A 150 -1.29 -12.90 21.45
N GLU A 151 -0.08 -13.23 20.98
CA GLU A 151 0.33 -13.02 19.58
C GLU A 151 -0.60 -13.78 18.63
N SER A 152 -0.90 -15.04 18.93
CA SER A 152 -1.82 -15.90 18.18
C SER A 152 -3.24 -15.34 18.13
N ALA A 153 -3.79 -14.94 19.29
CA ALA A 153 -5.11 -14.32 19.36
C ALA A 153 -5.15 -13.01 18.57
N ASN A 154 -4.09 -12.19 18.63
CA ASN A 154 -3.98 -10.96 17.88
C ASN A 154 -3.90 -11.17 16.38
N ALA A 155 -3.21 -12.20 15.90
CA ALA A 155 -3.18 -12.56 14.49
C ALA A 155 -4.57 -12.93 13.96
N VAL A 156 -5.37 -13.68 14.72
CA VAL A 156 -6.76 -13.99 14.35
C VAL A 156 -7.60 -12.71 14.29
N LYS A 157 -7.48 -11.82 15.29
CA LYS A 157 -8.16 -10.52 15.30
C LYS A 157 -7.77 -9.68 14.08
N ASN A 158 -6.49 -9.66 13.71
CA ASN A 158 -5.97 -8.95 12.53
C ASN A 158 -6.65 -9.42 11.26
N ILE A 159 -6.61 -10.73 10.98
CA ILE A 159 -7.20 -11.33 9.77
C ILE A 159 -8.67 -10.96 9.65
N LEU A 160 -9.44 -11.09 10.74
CA LEU A 160 -10.86 -10.76 10.75
C LEU A 160 -11.10 -9.26 10.48
N SER A 161 -10.33 -8.37 11.12
CA SER A 161 -10.42 -6.93 10.88
C SER A 161 -9.99 -6.52 9.48
N ASP A 162 -9.02 -7.22 8.89
CA ASP A 162 -8.54 -6.96 7.53
C ASP A 162 -9.60 -7.36 6.50
N ILE A 163 -10.27 -8.50 6.69
CA ILE A 163 -11.39 -8.93 5.84
C ILE A 163 -12.51 -7.88 5.84
N VAL A 164 -12.88 -7.37 7.03
CA VAL A 164 -13.90 -6.32 7.13
C VAL A 164 -13.44 -5.02 6.46
N SER A 165 -12.18 -4.64 6.66
CA SER A 165 -11.58 -3.46 6.02
C SER A 165 -11.61 -3.55 4.49
N ILE A 166 -11.19 -4.70 3.94
CA ILE A 166 -11.21 -4.97 2.51
C ILE A 166 -12.65 -4.94 1.98
N PHE A 167 -13.60 -5.53 2.71
CA PHE A 167 -15.01 -5.48 2.33
C PHE A 167 -15.54 -4.04 2.25
N VAL A 168 -15.23 -3.20 3.24
CA VAL A 168 -15.61 -1.78 3.22
C VAL A 168 -14.93 -1.04 2.08
N PHE A 169 -13.65 -1.29 1.83
CA PHE A 169 -12.94 -0.69 0.70
C PHE A 169 -13.61 -1.03 -0.64
N ILE A 170 -13.94 -2.31 -0.86
CA ILE A 170 -14.63 -2.77 -2.06
C ILE A 170 -16.03 -2.13 -2.16
N LEU A 171 -16.76 -2.05 -1.05
CA LEU A 171 -18.08 -1.41 -1.01
C LEU A 171 -18.01 0.07 -1.40
N LEU A 172 -17.02 0.79 -0.87
CA LEU A 172 -16.76 2.19 -1.24
C LEU A 172 -16.45 2.32 -2.73
N MET A 173 -15.62 1.43 -3.28
CA MET A 173 -15.30 1.42 -4.70
C MET A 173 -16.52 1.17 -5.58
N ILE A 174 -17.40 0.24 -5.20
CA ILE A 174 -18.61 -0.10 -5.97
C ILE A 174 -19.67 1.01 -5.88
N THR A 175 -19.87 1.59 -4.70
CA THR A 175 -20.88 2.64 -4.48
C THR A 175 -20.43 4.00 -4.99
N GLY A 176 -19.13 4.27 -4.96
CA GLY A 176 -18.51 5.55 -5.31
C GLY A 176 -18.11 5.71 -6.78
N GLN A 177 -18.74 4.99 -7.72
CA GLN A 177 -18.37 5.04 -9.15
C GLN A 177 -18.33 6.47 -9.73
N ARG A 178 -19.26 7.34 -9.30
CA ARG A 178 -19.28 8.75 -9.74
C ARG A 178 -18.06 9.51 -9.24
N GLN A 179 -17.72 9.35 -7.97
CA GLN A 179 -16.56 9.99 -7.34
C GLN A 179 -15.26 9.45 -7.93
N ILE A 180 -15.18 8.15 -8.23
CA ILE A 180 -14.05 7.55 -8.95
C ILE A 180 -13.88 8.20 -10.33
N ALA A 181 -14.96 8.41 -11.08
CA ALA A 181 -14.88 9.10 -12.36
C ALA A 181 -14.35 10.54 -12.22
N ILE A 182 -14.78 11.26 -11.18
CA ILE A 182 -14.29 12.62 -10.86
C ILE A 182 -12.80 12.59 -10.47
N VAL A 183 -12.38 11.65 -9.61
CA VAL A 183 -10.95 11.41 -9.28
C VAL A 183 -10.14 11.10 -10.53
N LYS A 184 -10.63 10.23 -11.42
CA LYS A 184 -9.95 9.91 -12.68
C LYS A 184 -9.78 11.17 -13.55
N SER A 185 -10.82 12.00 -13.67
CA SER A 185 -10.75 13.26 -14.40
C SER A 185 -9.71 14.21 -13.79
N PHE A 186 -9.70 14.34 -12.46
CA PHE A 186 -8.74 15.15 -11.72
C PHE A 186 -7.30 14.68 -11.88
N LEU A 187 -7.05 13.36 -11.76
CA LEU A 187 -5.71 12.79 -11.97
C LEU A 187 -5.25 12.98 -13.42
N ASN A 188 -6.16 12.82 -14.39
CA ASN A 188 -5.84 13.09 -15.79
C ASN A 188 -5.46 14.56 -16.00
N GLU A 189 -6.20 15.50 -15.43
CA GLU A 189 -5.90 16.94 -15.52
C GLU A 189 -4.50 17.25 -14.96
N ILE A 190 -4.13 16.67 -13.81
CA ILE A 190 -2.77 16.78 -13.25
C ILE A 190 -1.74 16.18 -14.20
N ILE A 191 -1.92 14.93 -14.62
CA ILE A 191 -0.92 14.21 -15.42
C ILE A 191 -0.72 14.86 -16.78
N TYR A 192 -1.80 15.22 -17.49
CA TYR A 192 -1.72 15.87 -18.80
C TYR A 192 -1.27 17.33 -18.71
N GLY A 193 -1.48 17.99 -17.58
CA GLY A 193 -0.97 19.34 -17.31
C GLY A 193 0.55 19.40 -17.09
N LEU A 194 1.21 18.27 -16.84
CA LEU A 194 2.67 18.20 -16.68
C LEU A 194 3.40 18.25 -18.03
N SER A 195 4.63 18.76 -18.02
CA SER A 195 5.54 18.66 -19.17
C SER A 195 5.97 17.20 -19.39
N ASP A 196 6.35 16.85 -20.62
CA ASP A 196 6.78 15.48 -20.95
C ASP A 196 8.02 15.05 -20.14
N THR A 197 8.93 15.99 -19.85
CA THR A 197 10.07 15.76 -18.94
C THR A 197 9.62 15.49 -17.50
N ALA A 198 8.63 16.22 -16.97
CA ALA A 198 8.12 16.00 -15.62
C ALA A 198 7.37 14.66 -15.49
N LYS A 199 6.63 14.26 -16.54
CA LYS A 199 6.01 12.93 -16.61
C LYS A 199 7.07 11.82 -16.57
N ALA A 200 8.11 11.93 -17.40
CA ALA A 200 9.21 10.96 -17.42
C ALA A 200 9.94 10.89 -16.07
N PHE A 201 10.27 12.04 -15.48
CA PHE A 201 10.89 12.12 -14.16
C PHE A 201 10.03 11.47 -13.06
N LEU A 202 8.73 11.77 -13.00
CA LEU A 202 7.83 11.16 -12.00
C LEU A 202 7.73 9.65 -12.15
N ILE A 203 7.73 9.16 -13.39
CA ILE A 203 7.75 7.72 -13.67
C ILE A 203 9.04 7.09 -13.14
N ILE A 204 10.21 7.64 -13.49
CA ILE A 204 11.53 7.14 -13.02
C ILE A 204 11.61 7.17 -11.49
N LEU A 205 11.25 8.30 -10.87
CA LEU A 205 11.28 8.45 -9.42
C LEU A 205 10.40 7.40 -8.72
N PHE A 206 9.20 7.16 -9.25
CA PHE A 206 8.28 6.18 -8.68
C PHE A 206 8.79 4.76 -8.85
N THR A 207 9.34 4.42 -10.02
CA THR A 207 9.96 3.09 -10.20
C THR A 207 11.16 2.90 -9.29
N ASP A 208 12.07 3.85 -9.21
CA ASP A 208 13.29 3.68 -8.43
C ASP A 208 13.01 3.55 -6.93
N MET A 209 11.95 4.21 -6.44
CA MET A 209 11.53 4.15 -5.04
C MET A 209 10.81 2.84 -4.68
N PHE A 210 9.92 2.32 -5.54
CA PHE A 210 9.09 1.14 -5.20
C PHE A 210 9.60 -0.17 -5.79
N VAL A 211 10.34 -0.09 -6.87
CA VAL A 211 10.79 -1.23 -7.68
C VAL A 211 12.31 -1.44 -7.54
N GLY A 212 13.04 -0.41 -7.08
CA GLY A 212 14.48 -0.47 -6.85
C GLY A 212 14.87 -1.45 -5.73
N PHE A 213 15.81 -2.35 -6.06
CA PHE A 213 16.33 -3.41 -5.18
C PHE A 213 17.40 -2.89 -4.23
N HIS A 214 17.05 -1.92 -3.39
CA HIS A 214 18.08 -1.25 -2.58
C HIS A 214 18.56 -2.11 -1.39
N SER A 215 17.78 -3.11 -0.96
CA SER A 215 18.23 -4.10 0.03
C SER A 215 17.33 -5.35 0.10
N PRO A 216 17.87 -6.57 -0.10
CA PRO A 216 17.18 -7.82 0.20
C PRO A 216 16.64 -7.88 1.64
N HIS A 217 17.36 -7.28 2.59
CA HIS A 217 16.98 -7.25 3.99
C HIS A 217 15.72 -6.38 4.24
N GLY A 218 15.51 -5.33 3.43
CA GLY A 218 14.28 -4.53 3.52
C GLY A 218 13.04 -5.37 3.21
N TRP A 219 13.14 -6.24 2.20
CA TRP A 219 12.06 -7.16 1.84
C TRP A 219 11.86 -8.26 2.88
N GLU A 220 12.94 -8.77 3.48
CA GLU A 220 12.87 -9.74 4.59
C GLU A 220 12.01 -9.18 5.73
N VAL A 221 12.32 -7.99 6.23
CA VAL A 221 11.58 -7.34 7.31
C VAL A 221 10.12 -7.10 6.94
N ILE A 222 9.84 -6.62 5.72
CA ILE A 222 8.46 -6.37 5.26
C ILE A 222 7.65 -7.67 5.26
N ILE A 223 8.21 -8.75 4.72
CA ILE A 223 7.51 -10.03 4.61
C ILE A 223 7.35 -10.68 5.97
N GLU A 224 8.36 -10.65 6.84
CA GLU A 224 8.23 -11.14 8.22
C GLU A 224 7.10 -10.43 8.98
N VAL A 225 7.02 -9.10 8.87
CA VAL A 225 5.96 -8.31 9.51
C VAL A 225 4.57 -8.67 8.95
N ILE A 226 4.44 -8.85 7.63
CA ILE A 226 3.17 -9.25 7.00
C ILE A 226 2.76 -10.66 7.44
N LEU A 227 3.68 -11.63 7.40
CA LEU A 227 3.41 -13.01 7.81
C LEU A 227 3.01 -13.07 9.27
N ARG A 228 3.71 -12.35 10.15
CA ARG A 228 3.38 -12.26 11.57
C ARG A 228 2.03 -11.61 11.82
N HIS A 229 1.72 -10.52 11.11
CA HIS A 229 0.42 -9.85 11.19
C HIS A 229 -0.73 -10.78 10.83
N LEU A 230 -0.53 -11.65 9.83
CA LEU A 230 -1.48 -12.68 9.37
C LEU A 230 -1.42 -13.99 10.18
N GLY A 231 -0.49 -14.12 11.14
CA GLY A 231 -0.30 -15.38 11.89
C GLY A 231 0.23 -16.55 11.07
N LEU A 232 0.84 -16.27 9.91
CA LEU A 232 1.46 -17.25 9.03
C LEU A 232 2.91 -17.54 9.47
N PRO A 233 3.43 -18.75 9.20
CA PRO A 233 4.81 -19.09 9.56
C PRO A 233 5.82 -18.29 8.72
N GLU A 234 6.82 -17.72 9.38
CA GLU A 234 7.95 -17.00 8.77
C GLU A 234 9.00 -18.01 8.25
N SER A 235 8.64 -18.79 7.23
CA SER A 235 9.57 -19.78 6.67
C SER A 235 10.69 -19.09 5.87
N ARG A 236 11.94 -19.30 6.28
CA ARG A 236 13.11 -18.70 5.62
C ARG A 236 13.19 -19.03 4.14
N ASP A 237 12.86 -20.27 3.76
CA ASP A 237 12.86 -20.72 2.36
C ASP A 237 11.85 -19.93 1.52
N PHE A 238 10.65 -19.68 2.06
CA PHE A 238 9.64 -18.86 1.37
C PHE A 238 10.10 -17.41 1.25
N ILE A 239 10.63 -16.84 2.33
CA ILE A 239 11.11 -15.46 2.35
C ILE A 239 12.24 -15.29 1.32
N PHE A 240 13.23 -16.18 1.29
CA PHE A 240 14.32 -16.12 0.31
C PHE A 240 13.86 -16.34 -1.13
N LEU A 241 12.92 -17.26 -1.36
CA LEU A 241 12.31 -17.47 -2.68
C LEU A 241 11.56 -16.20 -3.13
N PHE A 242 10.82 -15.57 -2.21
CA PHE A 242 10.08 -14.35 -2.50
C PHE A 242 11.03 -13.20 -2.85
N ILE A 243 12.04 -12.95 -2.02
CA ILE A 243 13.03 -11.87 -2.20
C ILE A 243 13.82 -12.05 -3.50
N SER A 244 14.14 -13.28 -3.88
CA SER A 244 14.88 -13.56 -5.12
C SER A 244 14.03 -13.45 -6.39
N THR A 245 12.72 -13.68 -6.31
CA THR A 245 11.87 -13.83 -7.50
C THR A 245 10.92 -12.64 -7.69
N PHE A 246 10.18 -12.27 -6.64
CA PHE A 246 9.08 -11.32 -6.75
C PHE A 246 9.54 -9.90 -7.12
N PRO A 247 10.58 -9.32 -6.47
CA PRO A 247 11.09 -8.02 -6.86
C PRO A 247 11.57 -7.98 -8.33
N VAL A 248 12.23 -9.04 -8.82
CA VAL A 248 12.75 -9.14 -10.21
C VAL A 248 11.61 -9.15 -11.23
N ILE A 249 10.56 -9.91 -10.94
CA ILE A 249 9.35 -9.94 -11.77
C ILE A 249 8.67 -8.57 -11.76
N LEU A 250 8.53 -7.96 -10.58
CA LEU A 250 7.91 -6.65 -10.40
C LEU A 250 8.63 -5.59 -11.24
N ASP A 251 9.97 -5.58 -11.21
CA ASP A 251 10.82 -4.70 -12.03
C ASP A 251 10.60 -4.87 -13.52
N THR A 252 10.62 -6.12 -13.98
CA THR A 252 10.42 -6.42 -15.40
C THR A 252 9.03 -5.99 -15.88
N VAL A 253 7.98 -6.26 -15.08
CA VAL A 253 6.60 -5.90 -15.41
C VAL A 253 6.41 -4.38 -15.43
N PHE A 254 6.94 -3.65 -14.44
CA PHE A 254 6.83 -2.19 -14.40
C PHE A 254 7.59 -1.54 -15.56
N LYS A 255 8.84 -1.95 -15.84
CA LYS A 255 9.60 -1.47 -17.00
C LYS A 255 8.86 -1.70 -18.32
N TYR A 256 8.31 -2.90 -18.50
CA TYR A 256 7.51 -3.21 -19.69
C TYR A 256 6.26 -2.34 -19.80
N TRP A 257 5.51 -2.18 -18.70
CA TRP A 257 4.28 -1.40 -18.68
C TRP A 257 4.55 0.08 -18.97
N ILE A 258 5.63 0.64 -18.41
CA ILE A 258 6.09 2.01 -18.67
C ILE A 258 6.47 2.19 -20.12
N PHE A 259 7.29 1.29 -20.68
CA PHE A 259 7.67 1.34 -22.09
C PHE A 259 6.43 1.32 -23.00
N ARG A 260 5.46 0.44 -22.70
CA ARG A 260 4.21 0.37 -23.47
C ARG A 260 3.37 1.64 -23.32
N TYR A 261 3.27 2.19 -22.12
CA TYR A 261 2.49 3.39 -21.85
C TYR A 261 3.09 4.63 -22.54
N LEU A 262 4.40 4.86 -22.37
CA LEU A 262 5.10 5.99 -22.98
C LEU A 262 5.01 5.94 -24.51
N ASN A 263 5.17 4.75 -25.13
CA ASN A 263 5.01 4.58 -26.58
C ASN A 263 3.60 4.92 -27.10
N GLN A 264 2.56 4.73 -26.28
CA GLN A 264 1.18 5.07 -26.66
C GLN A 264 0.87 6.55 -26.51
N VAL A 265 1.45 7.23 -25.51
CA VAL A 265 1.09 8.62 -25.17
C VAL A 265 1.94 9.63 -25.94
N SER A 266 3.25 9.39 -26.09
CA SER A 266 4.15 10.29 -26.81
C SER A 266 5.49 9.60 -27.14
N PRO A 267 5.80 9.32 -28.42
CA PRO A 267 7.08 8.73 -28.83
C PRO A 267 8.30 9.58 -28.39
N SER A 268 8.15 10.90 -28.27
CA SER A 268 9.22 11.77 -27.77
C SER A 268 9.49 11.60 -26.28
N ALA A 269 8.47 11.27 -25.48
CA ALA A 269 8.65 10.99 -24.04
C ALA A 269 9.45 9.70 -23.80
N VAL A 270 9.36 8.72 -24.71
CA VAL A 270 10.19 7.50 -24.68
C VAL A 270 11.66 7.81 -24.91
N ALA A 271 11.96 8.66 -25.90
CA ALA A 271 13.33 9.09 -26.19
C ALA A 271 13.93 9.87 -25.02
N THR A 272 13.14 10.75 -24.39
CA THR A 272 13.57 11.47 -23.17
C THR A 272 13.78 10.52 -21.98
N TYR A 273 12.88 9.55 -21.76
CA TYR A 273 13.05 8.53 -20.72
C TYR A 273 14.34 7.73 -20.93
N HIS A 274 14.63 7.27 -22.14
CA HIS A 274 15.87 6.56 -22.46
C HIS A 274 17.11 7.42 -22.16
N ASN A 275 17.13 8.67 -22.62
CA ASN A 275 18.24 9.60 -22.38
C ASN A 275 18.43 10.00 -20.91
N MET A 276 17.38 9.88 -20.07
CA MET A 276 17.44 10.18 -18.64
C MET A 276 17.77 8.96 -17.78
N ASN A 277 17.59 7.75 -18.33
CA ASN A 277 17.79 6.49 -17.64
C ASN A 277 19.11 5.79 -18.03
N GLU A 278 19.73 6.17 -19.15
CA GLU A 278 21.18 5.96 -19.42
C GLU A 278 22.04 6.92 -18.60
#